data_AF-A0A955EVG2-F1
#
_entry.id   AF-A0A955EVG2-F1
#
_cell.length_a   1.000
_cell.length_b   1.000
_cell.length_c   1.000
_cell.angle_alpha   90.00
_cell.angle_beta   90.00
_cell.angle_gamma   90.00
#
_symmetry.space_group_name_H-M   'P 1'
#
loop_
_entity.id
_entity.type
_entity.pdbx_description
1 polymer ?
#
loop_
_entity_poly.entity_id
_entity_poly.type
_entity_poly.pdbx_seq_one_letter_code
_entity_poly.pdbx_strand_id
1 'polypeptide(L)'
;MFTDMSIEKRNLEVLNAAASMFDQCQTKKTAPNTPHGQLFTCGKYDKLKRPINDSVLENPKARALFAQKLGCNACEFAKPQQAEDEKSLLNRSLHPRIFEVGSELYLGEYYSQAVFESYKAVKEQMRGITGFETTTEAVGKGGLYFLGAASPSFDLMYQQGAKFTLMAIDSFRNEAGHSMLDIPKNTTGKQFAFSRLVLASVGMGFLDNSEIRA
;
A
#
# COMPACT_ATOMS: atom_id res chain seq x y z
N MET A 1 -46.88 -8.58 6.51
CA MET A 1 -45.72 -9.47 6.31
C MET A 1 -45.62 -9.79 4.83
N PHE A 2 -45.06 -8.86 4.04
CA PHE A 2 -44.96 -9.00 2.57
C PHE A 2 -43.78 -8.18 2.09
N THR A 3 -42.63 -8.83 1.83
CA THR A 3 -41.60 -8.44 0.85
C THR A 3 -40.43 -9.43 0.99
N ASP A 4 -40.37 -10.46 0.14
CA ASP A 4 -39.09 -11.11 -0.18
C ASP A 4 -39.12 -12.00 -1.46
N MET A 5 -40.30 -12.41 -1.93
CA MET A 5 -40.39 -13.21 -3.18
C MET A 5 -39.98 -12.48 -4.48
N SER A 6 -39.74 -11.17 -4.44
CA SER A 6 -39.43 -10.34 -5.63
C SER A 6 -37.94 -10.41 -6.02
N ILE A 7 -37.04 -10.57 -5.04
CA ILE A 7 -35.59 -10.54 -5.27
C ILE A 7 -35.10 -11.88 -5.81
N GLU A 8 -35.55 -13.00 -5.24
CA GLU A 8 -35.17 -14.33 -5.73
C GLU A 8 -35.64 -14.57 -7.17
N LYS A 9 -36.86 -14.11 -7.51
CA LYS A 9 -37.40 -14.25 -8.86
C LYS A 9 -36.60 -13.43 -9.89
N ARG A 10 -36.19 -12.21 -9.53
CA ARG A 10 -35.30 -11.37 -10.36
C ARG A 10 -33.91 -11.99 -10.51
N ASN A 11 -33.34 -12.56 -9.44
CA ASN A 11 -32.04 -13.22 -9.50
C ASN A 11 -32.07 -14.47 -10.40
N LEU A 12 -33.18 -15.21 -10.40
CA LEU A 12 -33.37 -16.37 -11.26
C LEU A 12 -33.54 -15.97 -12.74
N GLU A 13 -34.25 -14.88 -13.02
CA GLU A 13 -34.40 -14.33 -14.38
C GLU A 13 -33.07 -13.81 -14.94
N VAL A 14 -32.25 -13.15 -14.11
CA VAL A 14 -30.89 -12.70 -14.50
C VAL A 14 -29.97 -13.89 -14.79
N LEU A 15 -30.05 -14.97 -13.99
CA LEU A 15 -29.28 -16.19 -14.20
C LEU A 15 -29.71 -16.95 -15.47
N ASN A 16 -31.00 -16.98 -15.77
CA ASN A 16 -31.51 -17.62 -16.99
C ASN A 16 -31.17 -16.81 -18.25
N ALA A 17 -31.18 -15.46 -18.15
CA ALA A 17 -30.71 -14.59 -19.23
C ALA A 17 -29.20 -14.74 -19.48
N ALA A 18 -28.39 -14.93 -18.44
CA ALA A 18 -26.95 -15.19 -18.59
C ALA A 18 -26.67 -16.54 -19.27
N ALA A 19 -27.50 -17.55 -19.04
CA ALA A 19 -27.36 -18.87 -19.65
C ALA A 19 -27.67 -18.87 -21.16
N SER A 20 -28.67 -18.10 -21.61
CA SER A 20 -29.01 -18.02 -23.04
C SER A 20 -27.95 -17.28 -23.88
N MET A 21 -27.19 -16.39 -23.26
CA MET A 21 -26.09 -15.67 -23.93
C MET A 21 -24.84 -16.55 -24.15
N PHE A 22 -24.73 -17.68 -23.46
CA PHE A 22 -23.59 -18.59 -23.58
C PHE A 22 -23.61 -19.38 -24.89
N ASP A 23 -24.81 -19.70 -25.42
CA ASP A 23 -24.99 -20.50 -26.63
C ASP A 23 -24.57 -19.74 -27.91
N GLN A 24 -24.53 -18.41 -27.85
CA GLN A 24 -24.20 -17.55 -29.00
C GLN A 24 -22.70 -17.24 -29.14
N CYS A 25 -21.85 -17.64 -28.20
CA CYS A 25 -20.44 -17.20 -28.14
C CYS A 25 -19.40 -18.17 -28.73
N GLN A 26 -19.80 -19.22 -29.45
CA GLN A 26 -18.84 -20.16 -30.06
C GLN A 26 -18.21 -19.69 -31.39
N THR A 27 -18.33 -18.43 -31.81
CA THR A 27 -17.72 -17.98 -33.07
C THR A 27 -16.89 -16.68 -32.95
N LYS A 28 -15.62 -16.81 -33.38
CA LYS A 28 -14.64 -15.80 -33.85
C LYS A 28 -13.53 -15.31 -32.90
N LYS A 29 -12.32 -15.33 -33.50
CA LYS A 29 -10.96 -15.01 -33.02
C LYS A 29 -10.55 -13.53 -33.27
N THR A 30 -9.41 -13.19 -32.65
CA THR A 30 -8.37 -12.14 -32.92
C THR A 30 -8.42 -10.77 -32.20
N ALA A 31 -7.23 -10.37 -31.68
CA ALA A 31 -6.82 -9.30 -30.72
C ALA A 31 -6.62 -7.88 -31.35
N PRO A 32 -5.91 -6.83 -30.79
CA PRO A 32 -5.32 -6.52 -29.45
C PRO A 32 -5.44 -5.03 -28.91
N ASN A 33 -4.89 -4.77 -27.69
CA ASN A 33 -4.32 -3.51 -27.08
C ASN A 33 -5.18 -2.37 -26.45
N THR A 34 -5.07 -2.12 -25.12
CA THR A 34 -4.59 -0.87 -24.39
C THR A 34 -4.96 -0.85 -22.86
N PRO A 35 -4.35 0.03 -22.00
CA PRO A 35 -4.04 -0.23 -20.58
C PRO A 35 -4.87 0.53 -19.51
N HIS A 36 -4.62 0.15 -18.25
CA HIS A 36 -4.99 0.76 -16.95
C HIS A 36 -6.39 0.50 -16.37
N GLY A 37 -6.42 -0.53 -15.52
CA GLY A 37 -7.46 -0.93 -14.59
C GLY A 37 -7.14 -2.38 -14.21
N GLN A 38 -7.01 -2.72 -12.93
CA GLN A 38 -6.77 -4.11 -12.54
C GLN A 38 -7.97 -4.96 -12.95
N LEU A 39 -7.94 -5.48 -14.17
CA LEU A 39 -8.86 -6.49 -14.67
C LEU A 39 -8.41 -7.84 -14.11
N PHE A 40 -9.30 -8.49 -13.36
CA PHE A 40 -9.21 -9.91 -13.11
C PHE A 40 -9.42 -10.64 -14.44
N THR A 41 -8.33 -10.93 -15.15
CA THR A 41 -8.38 -11.64 -16.42
C THR A 41 -8.45 -13.14 -16.17
N CYS A 42 -9.64 -13.64 -15.85
CA CYS A 42 -10.01 -14.94 -16.43
C CYS A 42 -10.41 -14.61 -17.87
N GLY A 43 -9.74 -15.23 -18.86
CA GLY A 43 -9.79 -14.85 -20.30
C GLY A 43 -11.13 -15.00 -21.03
N LYS A 44 -12.27 -14.79 -20.36
CA LYS A 44 -13.63 -14.85 -20.92
C LYS A 44 -14.58 -13.74 -20.44
N TYR A 45 -14.11 -12.72 -19.73
CA TYR A 45 -14.99 -11.71 -19.09
C TYR A 45 -15.17 -10.38 -19.86
N ASP A 46 -14.72 -10.24 -21.10
CA ASP A 46 -14.83 -8.97 -21.87
C ASP A 46 -16.20 -8.67 -22.50
N LYS A 47 -17.25 -9.47 -22.25
CA LYS A 47 -18.59 -9.24 -22.84
C LYS A 47 -19.71 -8.94 -21.85
N LEU A 48 -19.42 -8.76 -20.56
CA LEU A 48 -20.44 -8.35 -19.60
C LEU A 48 -20.77 -6.86 -19.77
N LYS A 49 -21.79 -6.55 -20.58
CA LYS A 49 -22.34 -5.18 -20.74
C LYS A 49 -23.13 -4.67 -19.52
N ARG A 50 -23.04 -5.32 -18.35
CA ARG A 50 -23.63 -4.82 -17.10
C ARG A 50 -22.68 -5.07 -15.94
N PRO A 51 -22.40 -4.07 -15.10
CA PRO A 51 -21.63 -4.28 -13.88
C PRO A 51 -22.39 -5.25 -12.98
N ILE A 52 -21.73 -6.33 -12.55
CA ILE A 52 -22.23 -7.17 -11.47
C ILE A 52 -22.07 -6.31 -10.21
N ASN A 53 -23.17 -6.00 -9.52
CA ASN A 53 -23.10 -5.31 -8.23
C ASN A 53 -22.25 -6.14 -7.26
N ASP A 54 -21.29 -5.51 -6.59
CA ASP A 54 -20.33 -6.15 -5.69
C ASP A 54 -21.01 -6.99 -4.59
N SER A 55 -22.23 -6.62 -4.20
CA SER A 55 -23.04 -7.35 -3.21
C SER A 55 -23.39 -8.80 -3.60
N VAL A 56 -23.34 -9.15 -4.89
CA VAL A 56 -23.60 -10.53 -5.36
C VAL A 56 -22.36 -11.42 -5.22
N LEU A 57 -21.16 -10.83 -5.29
CA LEU A 57 -19.87 -11.53 -5.14
C LEU A 57 -19.48 -11.75 -3.67
N GLU A 58 -20.10 -11.04 -2.74
CA GLU A 58 -19.90 -11.21 -1.30
C GLU A 58 -20.67 -12.40 -0.71
N ASN A 59 -21.69 -12.92 -1.40
CA ASN A 59 -22.42 -14.11 -0.93
C ASN A 59 -21.69 -15.41 -1.35
N PRO A 60 -21.15 -16.19 -0.39
CA PRO A 60 -20.35 -17.37 -0.70
C PRO A 60 -21.15 -18.48 -1.40
N LYS A 61 -22.46 -18.58 -1.15
CA LYS A 61 -23.34 -19.54 -1.86
C LYS A 61 -23.57 -19.13 -3.31
N ALA A 62 -23.75 -17.83 -3.56
CA ALA A 62 -23.89 -17.30 -4.91
C ALA A 62 -22.61 -17.53 -5.73
N ARG A 63 -21.44 -17.30 -5.12
CA ARG A 63 -20.12 -17.60 -5.71
C ARG A 63 -19.95 -19.06 -6.11
N ALA A 64 -20.29 -19.98 -5.20
CA ALA A 64 -20.16 -21.42 -5.44
C ALA A 64 -21.10 -21.90 -6.57
N LEU A 65 -22.35 -21.40 -6.59
CA LEU A 65 -23.32 -21.74 -7.63
C LEU A 65 -22.92 -21.17 -9.01
N PHE A 66 -22.31 -19.98 -9.04
CA PHE A 66 -21.82 -19.34 -10.26
C PHE A 66 -20.61 -20.08 -10.84
N ALA A 67 -19.67 -20.50 -9.98
CA ALA A 67 -18.52 -21.31 -10.36
C ALA A 67 -18.93 -22.68 -10.94
N GLN A 68 -19.93 -23.34 -10.32
CA GLN A 68 -20.46 -24.62 -10.77
C GLN A 68 -21.16 -24.53 -12.13
N LYS A 69 -21.96 -23.48 -12.37
CA LYS A 69 -22.68 -23.28 -13.64
C LYS A 69 -21.77 -22.90 -14.81
N LEU A 70 -20.61 -22.29 -14.56
CA LEU A 70 -19.65 -21.92 -15.61
C LEU A 70 -18.80 -23.11 -16.10
N GLY A 71 -18.99 -24.32 -15.55
CA GLY A 71 -18.20 -25.50 -15.91
C GLY A 71 -16.70 -25.33 -15.68
N CYS A 72 -16.31 -24.32 -14.89
CA CYS A 72 -14.93 -23.92 -14.68
C CYS A 72 -14.33 -24.72 -13.51
N ASN A 73 -14.13 -26.02 -13.71
CA ASN A 73 -13.32 -26.83 -12.77
C ASN A 73 -11.83 -26.43 -12.79
N ALA A 74 -11.43 -25.52 -13.69
CA ALA A 74 -10.08 -24.99 -13.85
C ALA A 74 -9.94 -23.53 -13.37
N CYS A 75 -10.97 -22.97 -12.77
CA CYS A 75 -10.82 -21.75 -12.01
C CYS A 75 -10.35 -22.19 -10.62
N GLU A 76 -9.04 -22.42 -10.45
CA GLU A 76 -8.45 -22.18 -9.12
C GLU A 76 -8.80 -20.72 -8.81
N PHE A 77 -9.93 -20.51 -8.15
CA PHE A 77 -10.13 -19.31 -7.36
C PHE A 77 -8.88 -19.28 -6.51
N ALA A 78 -7.97 -18.36 -6.85
CA ALA A 78 -6.68 -18.21 -6.20
C ALA A 78 -6.96 -18.45 -4.73
N LYS A 79 -6.43 -19.55 -4.18
CA LYS A 79 -6.44 -19.79 -2.74
C LYS A 79 -6.12 -18.42 -2.14
N PRO A 80 -6.90 -17.90 -1.18
CA PRO A 80 -6.56 -16.62 -0.56
C PRO A 80 -5.08 -16.71 -0.27
N GLN A 81 -4.26 -15.88 -0.94
CA GLN A 81 -2.82 -15.88 -0.72
C GLN A 81 -2.68 -15.91 0.79
N GLN A 82 -2.10 -16.99 1.33
CA GLN A 82 -2.02 -17.20 2.77
C GLN A 82 -1.59 -15.86 3.35
N ALA A 83 -2.43 -15.26 4.20
CA ALA A 83 -2.20 -13.92 4.71
C ALA A 83 -0.75 -13.86 5.16
N GLU A 84 0.09 -13.12 4.41
CA GLU A 84 1.51 -13.07 4.70
C GLU A 84 1.63 -12.56 6.14
N ASP A 85 2.48 -13.20 6.95
CA ASP A 85 2.74 -12.75 8.31
C ASP A 85 3.08 -11.26 8.27
N GLU A 86 2.33 -10.45 9.03
CA GLU A 86 2.45 -9.00 9.02
C GLU A 86 3.89 -8.56 9.33
N LYS A 87 4.59 -9.31 10.19
CA LYS A 87 6.01 -9.08 10.48
C LYS A 87 6.89 -9.25 9.23
N SER A 88 6.59 -10.22 8.38
CA SER A 88 7.29 -10.44 7.11
C SER A 88 7.07 -9.30 6.11
N LEU A 89 5.84 -8.75 6.08
CA LEU A 89 5.54 -7.55 5.30
C LEU A 89 6.33 -6.34 5.78
N LEU A 90 6.38 -6.10 7.09
CA LEU A 90 7.18 -5.03 7.67
C LEU A 90 8.67 -5.17 7.34
N ASN A 91 9.23 -6.38 7.47
CA ASN A 91 10.65 -6.64 7.18
C ASN A 91 11.03 -6.33 5.73
N ARG A 92 10.13 -6.60 4.78
CA ARG A 92 10.35 -6.30 3.35
C ARG A 92 10.09 -4.85 2.98
N SER A 93 9.24 -4.15 3.74
CA SER A 93 8.77 -2.80 3.38
C SER A 93 9.54 -1.68 4.08
N LEU A 94 10.16 -1.96 5.22
CA LEU A 94 10.85 -0.97 6.03
C LEU A 94 12.37 -1.09 5.88
N HIS A 95 13.04 0.03 6.07
CA HIS A 95 14.50 0.04 6.19
C HIS A 95 14.92 -0.83 7.37
N PRO A 96 16.02 -1.62 7.31
CA PRO A 96 16.41 -2.54 8.39
C PRO A 96 16.48 -1.88 9.76
N ARG A 97 17.04 -0.66 9.84
CA ARG A 97 17.10 0.11 11.08
C ARG A 97 15.72 0.52 11.62
N ILE A 98 14.78 0.85 10.73
CA ILE A 98 13.41 1.23 11.12
C ILE A 98 12.60 0.01 11.52
N PHE A 99 12.80 -1.11 10.83
CA PHE A 99 12.23 -2.39 11.22
C PHE A 99 12.68 -2.80 12.64
N GLU A 100 13.98 -2.69 12.93
CA GLU A 100 14.56 -3.01 14.24
C GLU A 100 13.91 -2.21 15.38
N VAL A 101 13.77 -0.89 15.24
CA VAL A 101 13.28 -0.03 16.32
C VAL A 101 11.76 0.05 16.42
N GLY A 102 11.04 -0.12 15.30
CA GLY A 102 9.62 0.21 15.20
C GLY A 102 8.68 -0.99 15.07
N SER A 103 9.15 -2.16 14.60
CA SER A 103 8.26 -3.26 14.22
C SER A 103 7.51 -3.87 15.40
N GLU A 104 8.18 -4.12 16.53
CA GLU A 104 7.54 -4.70 17.71
C GLU A 104 6.51 -3.76 18.34
N LEU A 105 6.83 -2.45 18.40
CA LEU A 105 5.90 -1.42 18.87
C LEU A 105 4.67 -1.34 17.96
N TYR A 106 4.87 -1.40 16.65
CA TYR A 106 3.79 -1.36 15.69
C TYR A 106 2.89 -2.61 15.77
N LEU A 107 3.48 -3.80 15.87
CA LEU A 107 2.74 -5.07 16.04
C LEU A 107 2.00 -5.14 17.39
N GLY A 108 2.54 -4.49 18.42
CA GLY A 108 1.90 -4.32 19.73
C GLY A 108 0.86 -3.19 19.79
N GLU A 109 0.51 -2.58 18.65
CA GLU A 109 -0.43 -1.46 18.54
C GLU A 109 -0.01 -0.19 19.33
N TYR A 110 1.28 -0.03 19.60
CA TYR A 110 1.89 1.19 20.15
C TYR A 110 2.30 2.13 19.01
N TYR A 111 1.34 2.45 18.14
CA TYR A 111 1.56 3.15 16.87
C TYR A 111 2.31 4.48 17.01
N SER A 112 1.88 5.32 17.95
CA SER A 112 2.53 6.61 18.25
C SER A 112 4.00 6.45 18.62
N GLN A 113 4.29 5.48 19.48
CA GLN A 113 5.63 5.19 19.95
C GLN A 113 6.49 4.59 18.85
N ALA A 114 5.93 3.70 18.02
CA ALA A 114 6.62 3.12 16.87
C ALA A 114 7.10 4.22 15.90
N VAL A 115 6.23 5.19 15.59
CA VAL A 115 6.57 6.34 14.74
C VAL A 115 7.62 7.21 15.39
N PHE A 116 7.47 7.50 16.69
CA PHE A 116 8.40 8.35 17.43
C PHE A 116 9.81 7.79 17.47
N GLU A 117 9.98 6.52 17.86
CA GLU A 117 11.28 5.86 17.91
C GLU A 117 11.91 5.74 16.51
N SER A 118 11.09 5.55 15.48
CA SER A 118 11.57 5.51 14.09
C SER A 118 12.12 6.87 13.63
N TYR A 119 11.43 7.97 13.92
CA TYR A 119 11.93 9.31 13.61
C TYR A 119 13.17 9.68 14.42
N LYS A 120 13.21 9.26 15.70
CA LYS A 120 14.40 9.41 16.53
C LYS A 120 15.60 8.68 15.92
N ALA A 121 15.43 7.45 15.44
CA ALA A 121 16.52 6.71 14.79
C ALA A 121 17.07 7.44 13.54
N VAL A 122 16.20 8.02 12.71
CA VAL A 122 16.63 8.83 11.54
C VAL A 122 17.46 10.05 12.00
N LYS A 123 17.00 10.76 13.03
CA LYS A 123 17.72 11.92 13.57
C LYS A 123 19.07 11.55 14.17
N GLU A 124 19.12 10.46 14.92
CA GLU A 124 20.36 9.95 15.50
C GLU A 124 21.38 9.60 14.43
N GLN A 125 20.94 8.98 13.33
CA GLN A 125 21.80 8.68 12.19
C GLN A 125 22.32 9.96 11.53
N MET A 126 21.44 10.93 11.23
CA MET A 126 21.84 12.21 10.63
C MET A 126 22.84 12.97 11.51
N ARG A 127 22.60 12.99 12.83
CA ARG A 127 23.51 13.59 13.80
C ARG A 127 24.83 12.83 13.88
N GLY A 128 24.81 11.50 13.78
CA GLY A 128 26.01 10.68 13.72
C GLY A 128 26.89 11.00 12.51
N ILE A 129 26.29 11.34 11.37
CA ILE A 129 26.99 11.72 10.14
C ILE A 129 27.51 13.16 10.20
N THR A 130 26.69 14.10 10.68
CA THR A 130 26.92 15.54 10.48
C THR A 130 27.29 16.31 11.75
N GLY A 131 27.00 15.75 12.94
CA GLY A 131 27.08 16.45 14.22
C GLY A 131 25.95 17.44 14.49
N PHE A 132 25.02 17.66 13.56
CA PHE A 132 23.93 18.63 13.71
C PHE A 132 22.60 17.98 14.13
N GLU A 133 21.82 18.72 14.92
CA GLU A 133 20.51 18.28 15.43
C GLU A 133 19.36 18.56 14.47
N THR A 134 19.55 19.48 13.53
CA THR A 134 18.51 19.90 12.57
C THR A 134 18.94 19.61 11.14
N THR A 135 17.99 19.18 10.32
CA THR A 135 18.21 18.89 8.89
C THR A 135 18.72 20.12 8.15
N THR A 136 18.18 21.30 8.44
CA THR A 136 18.60 22.55 7.79
C THR A 136 20.08 22.84 8.03
N GLU A 137 20.57 22.61 9.25
CA GLU A 137 21.98 22.80 9.58
C GLU A 137 22.85 21.68 9.02
N ALA A 138 22.39 20.43 9.09
CA ALA A 138 23.07 19.28 8.50
C ALA A 138 23.37 19.48 7.01
N VAL A 139 22.38 19.91 6.22
CA VAL A 139 22.54 20.18 4.78
C VAL A 139 23.27 21.50 4.51
N GLY A 140 23.04 22.52 5.33
CA GLY A 140 23.63 23.85 5.12
C GLY A 140 25.08 23.96 5.60
N LYS A 141 25.28 23.86 6.91
CA LYS A 141 26.60 24.00 7.57
C LYS A 141 27.37 22.69 7.57
N GLY A 142 26.67 21.57 7.71
CA GLY A 142 27.27 20.24 7.80
C GLY A 142 27.65 19.63 6.46
N GLY A 143 27.32 20.27 5.34
CA GLY A 143 27.69 19.79 4.01
C GLY A 143 27.03 18.46 3.63
N LEU A 144 25.95 18.06 4.30
CA LEU A 144 25.26 16.81 4.01
C LEU A 144 24.70 16.84 2.58
N TYR A 145 25.16 15.90 1.78
CA TYR A 145 24.79 15.76 0.38
C TYR A 145 24.30 14.35 0.09
N PHE A 146 23.18 14.23 -0.62
CA PHE A 146 22.51 12.96 -0.89
C PHE A 146 22.90 12.42 -2.27
N LEU A 147 23.36 11.18 -2.32
CA LEU A 147 23.70 10.47 -3.56
C LEU A 147 22.44 9.83 -4.15
N GLY A 148 22.42 9.65 -5.47
CA GLY A 148 21.32 8.93 -6.16
C GLY A 148 20.50 9.77 -7.15
N ALA A 149 20.87 11.02 -7.41
CA ALA A 149 20.30 11.78 -8.51
C ALA A 149 20.54 11.06 -9.86
N ALA A 150 19.49 10.91 -10.67
CA ALA A 150 19.56 10.19 -11.95
C ALA A 150 20.49 10.86 -12.99
N SER A 151 20.67 12.18 -12.88
CA SER A 151 21.62 12.95 -13.68
C SER A 151 21.95 14.27 -12.98
N PRO A 152 23.05 14.96 -13.39
CA PRO A 152 23.39 16.27 -12.84
C PRO A 152 22.26 17.32 -12.97
N SER A 153 21.42 17.21 -14.00
CA SER A 153 20.29 18.13 -14.22
C SER A 153 19.19 18.00 -13.17
N PHE A 154 19.07 16.84 -12.51
CA PHE A 154 18.06 16.59 -11.46
C PHE A 154 18.64 16.70 -10.05
N ASP A 155 19.94 16.94 -9.91
CA ASP A 155 20.61 16.91 -8.61
C ASP A 155 20.00 17.90 -7.63
N LEU A 156 19.79 19.14 -8.04
CA LEU A 156 19.17 20.16 -7.17
C LEU A 156 17.78 19.73 -6.67
N MET A 157 16.95 19.14 -7.54
CA MET A 157 15.62 18.66 -7.15
C MET A 157 15.71 17.46 -6.21
N TYR A 158 16.69 16.58 -6.44
CA TYR A 158 16.95 15.43 -5.57
C TYR A 158 17.40 15.88 -4.17
N GLN A 159 18.38 16.79 -4.09
CA GLN A 159 18.84 17.38 -2.82
C GLN A 159 17.68 18.06 -2.07
N GLN A 160 16.86 18.84 -2.77
CA GLN A 160 15.70 19.49 -2.17
C GLN A 160 14.66 18.48 -1.67
N GLY A 161 14.34 17.45 -2.46
CA GLY A 161 13.40 16.40 -2.06
C GLY A 161 13.85 15.63 -0.82
N ALA A 162 15.12 15.24 -0.78
CA ALA A 162 15.72 14.58 0.39
C ALA A 162 15.71 15.50 1.62
N LYS A 163 16.14 16.77 1.46
CA LYS A 163 16.09 17.77 2.52
C LYS A 163 14.67 17.98 3.06
N PHE A 164 13.67 18.15 2.21
CA PHE A 164 12.29 18.35 2.66
C PHE A 164 11.74 17.13 3.38
N THR A 165 12.11 15.93 2.96
CA THR A 165 11.73 14.68 3.62
C THR A 165 12.25 14.64 5.07
N LEU A 166 13.54 14.93 5.26
CA LEU A 166 14.15 14.95 6.59
C LEU A 166 13.63 16.11 7.46
N MET A 167 13.36 17.28 6.87
CA MET A 167 12.72 18.39 7.58
C MET A 167 11.30 18.06 8.05
N ALA A 168 10.55 17.26 7.29
CA ALA A 168 9.23 16.78 7.73
C ALA A 168 9.37 15.89 8.98
N ILE A 169 10.36 14.98 8.99
CA ILE A 169 10.66 14.12 10.13
C ILE A 169 11.04 14.95 11.37
N ASP A 170 11.91 15.96 11.20
CA ASP A 170 12.25 16.90 12.28
C ASP A 170 11.01 17.58 12.87
N SER A 171 10.10 18.00 12.00
CA SER A 171 8.88 18.70 12.39
C SER A 171 7.92 17.80 13.15
N PHE A 172 7.79 16.52 12.77
CA PHE A 172 6.93 15.58 13.50
C PHE A 172 7.53 15.08 14.82
N ARG A 173 8.85 15.21 15.03
CA ARG A 173 9.51 14.83 16.30
C ARG A 173 9.42 15.91 17.39
N ASN A 174 9.08 17.15 17.04
CA ASN A 174 9.08 18.24 18.02
C ASN A 174 8.11 17.99 19.20
N GLU A 175 8.24 18.76 20.30
CA GLU A 175 7.43 18.56 21.51
C GLU A 175 5.92 18.66 21.26
N ALA A 176 5.50 19.43 20.24
CA ALA A 176 4.11 19.47 19.79
C ALA A 176 3.71 18.18 19.04
N GLY A 177 4.64 17.60 18.27
CA GLY A 177 4.50 16.33 17.55
C GLY A 177 4.20 15.15 18.46
N HIS A 178 4.79 15.12 19.67
CA HIS A 178 4.45 14.12 20.70
C HIS A 178 2.96 14.13 21.06
N SER A 179 2.38 15.33 21.22
CA SER A 179 0.96 15.52 21.53
C SER A 179 0.05 15.35 20.29
N MET A 180 0.59 15.55 19.08
CA MET A 180 -0.13 15.41 17.81
C MET A 180 -0.16 13.99 17.26
N LEU A 181 0.76 13.13 17.70
CA LEU A 181 0.86 11.73 17.30
C LEU A 181 0.00 10.84 18.21
N ASP A 182 -1.13 11.27 18.74
CA ASP A 182 -2.10 10.33 19.33
C ASP A 182 -2.76 9.55 18.18
N ILE A 183 -2.18 8.39 17.87
CA ILE A 183 -2.62 7.55 16.76
C ILE A 183 -3.57 6.51 17.34
N PRO A 184 -4.85 6.53 16.94
CA PRO A 184 -5.83 5.63 17.52
C PRO A 184 -5.50 4.17 17.20
N LYS A 185 -5.78 3.27 18.15
CA LYS A 185 -5.61 1.81 17.99
C LYS A 185 -6.74 1.21 17.14
N ASN A 186 -6.84 1.65 15.90
CA ASN A 186 -7.81 1.17 14.92
C ASN A 186 -7.15 1.01 13.54
N THR A 187 -7.90 0.48 12.58
CA THR A 187 -7.40 0.24 11.22
C THR A 187 -6.83 1.49 10.55
N THR A 188 -7.46 2.65 10.75
CA THR A 188 -7.01 3.93 10.18
C THR A 188 -5.69 4.37 10.82
N GLY A 189 -5.59 4.30 12.15
CA GLY A 189 -4.37 4.64 12.88
C GLY A 189 -3.22 3.69 12.55
N LYS A 190 -3.51 2.40 12.35
CA LYS A 190 -2.56 1.40 11.86
C LYS A 190 -1.97 1.78 10.49
N GLN A 191 -2.84 2.06 9.50
CA GLN A 191 -2.40 2.52 8.17
C GLN A 191 -1.60 3.82 8.24
N PHE A 192 -2.07 4.76 9.07
CA PHE A 192 -1.38 6.02 9.30
C PHE A 192 0.02 5.77 9.85
N ALA A 193 0.17 5.01 10.93
CA ALA A 193 1.46 4.68 11.51
C ALA A 193 2.40 3.99 10.50
N PHE A 194 1.91 3.02 9.74
CA PHE A 194 2.69 2.34 8.71
C PHE A 194 3.27 3.33 7.69
N SER A 195 2.45 4.26 7.19
CA SER A 195 2.94 5.27 6.24
C SER A 195 4.03 6.18 6.82
N ARG A 196 4.05 6.39 8.14
CA ARG A 196 5.09 7.17 8.83
C ARG A 196 6.35 6.35 9.07
N LEU A 197 6.23 5.05 9.32
CA LEU A 197 7.38 4.12 9.31
C LEU A 197 8.02 4.05 7.92
N VAL A 198 7.22 4.07 6.85
CA VAL A 198 7.72 4.16 5.48
C VAL A 198 8.42 5.50 5.24
N LEU A 199 7.86 6.62 5.70
CA LEU A 199 8.53 7.93 5.62
C LEU A 199 9.88 7.92 6.33
N ALA A 200 9.95 7.34 7.53
CA ALA A 200 11.21 7.17 8.26
C ALA A 200 12.21 6.28 7.49
N SER A 201 11.71 5.23 6.83
CA SER A 201 12.53 4.33 6.01
C SER A 201 13.12 5.03 4.79
N VAL A 202 12.33 5.89 4.12
CA VAL A 202 12.81 6.74 3.03
C VAL A 202 13.87 7.72 3.54
N GLY A 203 13.62 8.36 4.69
CA GLY A 203 14.59 9.24 5.34
C GLY A 203 15.92 8.54 5.65
N MET A 204 15.86 7.33 6.21
CA MET A 204 17.05 6.53 6.48
C MET A 204 17.79 6.15 5.19
N GLY A 205 17.06 5.77 4.13
CA GLY A 205 17.66 5.46 2.83
C GLY A 205 18.41 6.64 2.20
N PHE A 206 17.96 7.88 2.42
CA PHE A 206 18.73 9.06 2.03
C PHE A 206 20.03 9.19 2.82
N LEU A 207 20.01 8.92 4.13
CA LEU A 207 21.19 9.02 4.99
C LEU A 207 22.22 7.92 4.70
N ASP A 208 21.77 6.70 4.42
CA ASP A 208 22.65 5.58 4.02
C ASP A 208 23.39 5.89 2.71
N ASN A 209 22.76 6.66 1.82
CA ASN A 209 23.33 7.12 0.57
C ASN A 209 23.71 8.60 0.64
N SER A 210 24.41 9.02 1.68
CA SER A 210 24.86 10.41 1.83
C SER A 210 26.36 10.52 2.12
N GLU A 211 26.90 11.69 1.84
CA GLU A 211 28.28 12.05 2.15
C GLU A 211 28.38 13.50 2.62
N ILE A 212 29.51 13.84 3.24
CA ILE A 212 29.83 15.22 3.60
C ILE A 212 30.64 15.85 2.46
N ARG A 213 30.08 16.88 1.84
CA ARG A 213 30.76 17.72 0.86
C ARG A 213 31.11 19.07 1.48
N ALA A 214 32.40 19.40 1.43
CA ALA A 214 32.95 20.68 1.87
C ALA A 214 32.67 21.79 0.85
#